data_AF-A0A392NGT4-F1
#
_entry.id   AF-A0A392NGT4-F1
#
_cell.length_a   1.000
_cell.length_b   1.000
_cell.length_c   1.000
_cell.angle_alpha   90.00
_cell.angle_beta   90.00
_cell.angle_gamma   90.00
#
_symmetry.space_group_name_H-M   'P 1'
#
loop_
_entity.id
_entity.type
_entity.pdbx_description
1 polymer ?
#
loop_
_entity_poly.entity_id
_entity_poly.type
_entity_poly.pdbx_seq_one_letter_code
_entity_poly.pdbx_strand_id
1 'polypeptide(L)' 'MTLDAEIDSMSLNGFKVTVGIGASAHVYDLRKFDKPNLSMEPCNGTQLRCVSSIPYAEASKSGVLAGFAVGSVDGRVALQ' A
#
# COMPACT_ATOMS: atom_id res chain seq x y z
N MET A 1 -5.27 20.98 -12.11
CA MET A 1 -4.73 19.70 -12.61
C MET A 1 -4.91 18.68 -11.51
N THR A 2 -5.96 17.86 -11.59
CA THR A 2 -5.97 16.61 -10.84
C THR A 2 -4.85 15.75 -11.43
N LEU A 3 -3.87 15.38 -10.61
CA LEU A 3 -2.90 14.38 -11.01
C LEU A 3 -3.69 13.06 -11.06
N ASP A 4 -4.24 12.71 -12.22
CA ASP A 4 -4.82 11.39 -12.50
C ASP A 4 -3.65 10.38 -12.46
N ALA A 5 -3.17 10.10 -11.27
CA ALA A 5 -2.16 9.08 -11.06
C ALA A 5 -2.87 7.73 -11.18
N GLU A 6 -2.53 6.98 -12.23
CA GLU A 6 -3.08 5.66 -12.48
C GLU A 6 -2.71 4.71 -11.34
N ILE A 7 -3.68 3.95 -10.84
CA ILE A 7 -3.45 2.93 -9.82
C ILE A 7 -2.97 1.66 -10.51
N ASP A 8 -1.71 1.28 -10.28
CA ASP A 8 -1.10 0.07 -10.85
C ASP A 8 -1.68 -1.21 -10.22
N SER A 9 -2.00 -1.16 -8.92
CA SER A 9 -2.55 -2.30 -8.18
C SER A 9 -3.22 -1.87 -6.87
N MET A 10 -4.13 -2.71 -6.36
CA MET A 10 -4.80 -2.47 -5.08
C MET A 10 -5.08 -3.75 -4.30
N SER A 11 -5.17 -3.63 -2.97
CA SER A 11 -5.59 -4.70 -2.06
C SER A 11 -6.41 -4.14 -0.91
N LEU A 12 -7.37 -4.92 -0.41
CA LEU A 12 -8.29 -4.53 0.65
C LEU A 12 -8.15 -5.44 1.87
N ASN A 13 -8.09 -4.85 3.06
CA ASN A 13 -8.17 -5.57 4.33
C ASN A 13 -9.07 -4.80 5.32
N GLY A 14 -10.28 -5.32 5.53
CA GLY A 14 -11.31 -4.62 6.31
C GLY A 14 -11.63 -3.26 5.70
N PHE A 15 -11.49 -2.20 6.50
CA PHE A 15 -11.69 -0.81 6.05
C PHE A 15 -10.43 -0.15 5.50
N LYS A 16 -9.33 -0.88 5.31
CA LYS A 16 -8.08 -0.33 4.76
C LYS A 16 -7.89 -0.79 3.33
N VAL A 17 -7.63 0.16 2.45
CA VAL A 17 -7.20 -0.11 1.08
C VAL A 17 -5.73 0.30 0.94
N THR A 18 -4.92 -0.62 0.43
CA THR A 18 -3.55 -0.34 0.00
C THR A 18 -3.56 -0.22 -1.51
N VAL A 19 -3.01 0.87 -2.04
CA VAL A 19 -2.86 1.11 -3.48
C VAL A 19 -1.39 1.31 -3.83
N GLY A 20 -0.97 0.75 -4.96
CA GLY A 20 0.32 1.03 -5.58
C GLY A 20 0.14 2.02 -6.73
N ILE A 21 0.95 3.08 -6.73
CA ILE A 21 0.97 4.14 -7.74
C ILE A 21 2.43 4.44 -8.08
N GLY A 22 2.85 4.10 -9.30
CA GLY A 22 4.25 4.23 -9.70
C GLY A 22 5.16 3.44 -8.77
N ALA A 23 6.13 4.11 -8.14
CA ALA A 23 7.04 3.50 -7.16
C ALA A 23 6.55 3.56 -5.70
N SER A 24 5.35 4.10 -5.47
CA SER A 24 4.83 4.42 -4.15
C SER A 24 3.63 3.58 -3.75
N ALA A 25 3.55 3.23 -2.48
CA ALA A 25 2.41 2.56 -1.87
C ALA A 25 1.72 3.49 -0.88
N HIS A 26 0.40 3.54 -0.94
CA HIS A 26 -0.43 4.35 -0.06
C HIS A 26 -1.48 3.47 0.63
N VAL A 27 -1.69 3.69 1.92
CA VAL A 27 -2.73 3.03 2.70
C VAL A 27 -3.78 4.06 3.11
N TYR A 28 -5.03 3.81 2.78
CA TYR A 28 -6.17 4.65 3.16
C TYR A 28 -7.12 3.88 4.07
N ASP A 29 -7.62 4.54 5.12
CA ASP A 29 -8.79 4.09 5.87
C ASP A 29 -10.05 4.62 5.18
N LEU A 30 -10.88 3.72 4.66
CA LEU A 30 -12.12 4.04 3.96
C LEU A 30 -13.14 4.76 4.83
N ARG A 31 -13.00 4.72 6.16
CA ARG A 31 -13.83 5.49 7.09
C ARG A 31 -13.41 6.96 7.18
N LYS A 32 -12.19 7.29 6.73
CA LYS A 32 -11.57 8.63 6.74
C LYS A 32 -10.70 8.81 5.48
N PHE A 33 -11.36 8.84 4.32
CA PHE A 33 -10.70 8.70 3.01
C PHE A 33 -10.00 9.97 2.48
N ASP A 34 -10.02 11.07 3.23
CA ASP A 34 -9.52 12.37 2.75
C ASP A 34 -8.01 12.37 2.42
N LYS A 35 -7.23 11.51 3.10
CA LYS A 35 -5.78 11.40 2.91
C LYS A 35 -5.27 10.01 3.30
N PRO A 36 -4.13 9.57 2.74
CA PRO A 36 -3.55 8.30 3.15
C PRO A 36 -3.07 8.36 4.60
N ASN A 37 -3.28 7.27 5.33
CA ASN A 37 -2.70 7.03 6.65
C ASN A 37 -1.20 6.74 6.57
N LEU A 38 -0.75 6.13 5.47
CA LEU A 38 0.64 5.80 5.20
C LEU A 38 0.95 6.05 3.72
N SER A 39 2.13 6.60 3.44
CA SER A 39 2.66 6.80 2.10
C SER A 39 4.16 6.50 2.11
N MET A 40 4.65 5.64 1.22
CA MET A 40 6.07 5.24 1.18
C MET A 40 6.51 4.73 -0.19
N GLU A 41 7.83 4.70 -0.43
CA GLU A 41 8.46 4.09 -1.62
C GLU A 41 9.31 2.89 -1.21
N PRO A 42 8.78 1.66 -1.23
CA PRO A 42 9.44 0.51 -0.62
C PRO A 42 10.57 -0.10 -1.46
N CYS A 43 10.63 0.20 -2.77
CA CYS A 43 11.53 -0.46 -3.71
C CYS A 43 12.57 0.51 -4.32
N ASN A 44 13.07 1.48 -3.54
CA ASN A 44 14.07 2.48 -3.98
C ASN A 44 13.68 3.19 -5.29
N GLY A 45 12.42 3.65 -5.39
CA GLY A 45 11.93 4.33 -6.60
C GLY A 45 11.65 3.41 -7.79
N THR A 46 11.75 2.08 -7.64
CA THR A 46 11.36 1.14 -8.69
C THR A 46 9.84 1.02 -8.75
N GLN A 47 9.27 1.01 -9.95
CA GLN A 47 7.83 0.87 -10.15
C GLN A 47 7.29 -0.41 -9.48
N LEU A 48 6.17 -0.25 -8.79
CA LEU A 48 5.44 -1.32 -8.15
C LEU A 48 4.59 -2.03 -9.20
N ARG A 49 4.52 -3.35 -9.10
CA ARG A 49 3.66 -4.19 -9.93
C ARG A 49 2.42 -4.65 -9.20
N CYS A 50 2.54 -4.96 -7.91
CA CYS A 50 1.45 -5.45 -7.10
C CYS A 50 1.60 -5.06 -5.62
N VAL A 51 0.46 -4.91 -4.96
CA VAL A 51 0.35 -4.83 -3.50
C VAL A 51 -0.57 -5.94 -3.01
N SER A 52 -0.28 -6.52 -1.85
CA SER A 52 -1.10 -7.56 -1.25
C SER A 52 -1.18 -7.37 0.25
N SER A 53 -2.39 -7.18 0.79
CA SER A 53 -2.59 -7.13 2.23
C SER A 53 -2.30 -8.50 2.87
N ILE A 54 -1.62 -8.50 4.01
CA ILE A 54 -1.36 -9.71 4.78
C ILE A 54 -2.53 -9.90 5.75
N PRO A 55 -3.38 -10.92 5.55
CA PRO A 55 -4.48 -11.19 6.47
C PRO A 55 -3.92 -11.68 7.81
N TYR A 56 -4.55 -11.28 8.92
CA TYR A 56 -4.21 -11.73 10.28
C TYR A 56 -2.77 -11.44 10.76
N ALA A 57 -2.03 -10.55 10.09
CA ALA A 57 -0.84 -10.00 10.70
C ALA A 57 -1.25 -9.37 12.04
N GLU A 58 -0.73 -9.93 13.14
CA GLU A 58 -0.93 -9.42 14.50
C GLU A 58 -0.84 -7.91 14.44
N ALA A 59 -1.84 -7.22 14.99
CA ALA A 59 -1.78 -5.78 15.09
C ALA A 59 -0.47 -5.45 15.81
N SER A 60 0.53 -4.97 15.07
CA SER A 60 1.75 -4.45 15.67
C SER A 60 1.29 -3.50 16.79
N LYS A 61 1.99 -3.49 17.93
CA LYS A 61 1.59 -2.91 19.25
C LYS A 61 0.89 -1.53 19.28
N SER A 62 0.75 -0.89 18.12
CA SER A 62 -0.05 0.28 17.79
C SER A 62 -1.50 0.00 17.33
N GLY A 63 -1.98 -1.25 17.17
CA GLY A 63 -3.41 -1.52 16.84
C GLY A 63 -3.87 -1.04 15.45
N VAL A 64 -2.98 -0.46 14.64
CA VAL A 64 -3.38 0.46 13.55
C VAL A 64 -2.91 0.04 12.16
N LEU A 65 -2.08 -0.99 11.95
CA LEU A 65 -1.70 -1.42 10.59
C LEU A 65 -1.63 -2.95 10.49
N ALA A 66 -2.48 -3.51 9.62
CA ALA A 66 -2.25 -4.85 9.10
C ALA A 66 -1.13 -4.73 8.07
N GLY A 67 -0.13 -5.59 8.15
CA GLY A 67 1.00 -5.55 7.24
C GLY A 67 0.60 -5.80 5.79
N PHE A 68 1.48 -5.44 4.86
CA PHE A 68 1.27 -5.71 3.44
C PHE A 68 2.59 -6.02 2.74
N ALA A 69 2.48 -6.78 1.66
CA ALA A 69 3.58 -7.04 0.74
C ALA A 69 3.48 -6.13 -0.48
N VAL A 70 4.62 -5.72 -0.99
CA VAL A 70 4.75 -4.96 -2.23
C VAL A 70 5.72 -5.68 -3.15
N GLY A 71 5.32 -5.93 -4.39
CA GLY A 71 6.19 -6.47 -5.44
C GLY A 71 6.49 -5.41 -6.51
N SER A 72 7.75 -5.26 -6.90
CA SER A 72 8.19 -4.36 -7.97
C SER A 72 8.36 -5.06 -9.32
N VAL A 73 8.45 -4.26 -10.38
CA VAL A 73 8.62 -4.76 -11.76
C VAL A 73 9.95 -5.50 -12.00
N ASP A 74 10.95 -5.28 -11.15
CA ASP A 74 12.25 -5.97 -11.19
C ASP A 74 12.29 -7.26 -10.35
N GLY A 75 11.13 -7.70 -9.83
CA GLY A 75 10.99 -8.95 -9.09
C GLY A 75 11.36 -8.88 -7.61
N ARG A 76 11.72 -7.71 -7.08
CA ARG A 76 11.92 -7.54 -5.63
C ARG A 76 10.58 -7.49 -4.89
N VAL A 77 10.60 -7.96 -3.64
CA VAL A 77 9.45 -7.93 -2.74
C VAL A 77 9.86 -7.30 -1.42
N ALA A 78 9.05 -6.38 -0.92
CA ALA A 78 9.19 -5.75 0.38
C ALA A 78 7.98 -6.07 1.27
N LEU A 79 8.23 -6.25 2.57
CA LEU A 79 7.20 -6.47 3.58
C LEU A 79 7.14 -5.26 4.51
N GLN A 80 5.92 -4.81 4.79
CA GLN A 80 5.63 -3.70 5.69
C GLN A 80 4.65 -4.05 6.80
#